data_AF-A0A3D5KGF0-F1
#
_entry.id   AF-A0A3D5KGF0-F1
#
_cell.length_a   1.000
_cell.length_b   1.000
_cell.length_c   1.000
_cell.angle_alpha   90.00
_cell.angle_beta   90.00
_cell.angle_gamma   90.00
#
_symmetry.space_group_name_H-M   'P 1'
#
loop_
_entity.id
_entity.type
_entity.pdbx_description
1 polymer ?
#
loop_
_entity_poly.entity_id
_entity_poly.type
_entity_poly.pdbx_seq_one_letter_code
_entity_poly.pdbx_strand_id
1 'polypeptide(L)'
;MKKILSIILAPVLSMALLAGCGSNGKDSDKKDNKKTDNKTVVGSIAKIGLGHVTSIGKSKDLTEGVASGQVDTVIAAVGFDKDNKVVKITIDTAQTKVEFDQDMKLTSDVNAENKTKVELGDGYGMKKASSIGKEWFEQIAALEDWMMGKTVEEIKAVNTEEDADLKASVTVGVDSYLKTLEEASNKAK
;
A
#
# COMPACT_ATOMS: atom_id res chain seq x y z
N MET A 1 15.99 -6.38 61.48
CA MET A 1 17.22 -5.87 62.14
C MET A 1 18.23 -7.00 62.23
N LYS A 2 19.48 -6.71 61.86
CA LYS A 2 20.69 -7.52 62.04
C LYS A 2 20.80 -8.76 61.12
N LYS A 3 21.91 -9.06 60.47
CA LYS A 3 23.23 -8.42 60.26
C LYS A 3 24.02 -9.46 59.42
N ILE A 4 24.87 -8.98 58.50
CA ILE A 4 26.25 -9.48 58.26
C ILE A 4 26.37 -10.86 57.60
N LEU A 5 27.37 -11.20 56.78
CA LEU A 5 28.39 -10.54 55.96
C LEU A 5 29.24 -11.74 55.47
N SER A 6 29.90 -11.56 54.34
CA SER A 6 31.25 -12.09 54.08
C SER A 6 31.49 -13.53 53.57
N ILE A 7 32.21 -13.50 52.43
CA ILE A 7 33.49 -14.19 52.15
C ILE A 7 33.39 -15.60 51.58
N ILE A 8 33.92 -15.75 50.36
CA ILE A 8 34.85 -16.80 49.86
C ILE A 8 34.85 -16.64 48.32
N LEU A 9 35.86 -15.97 47.76
CA LEU A 9 37.11 -16.56 47.23
C LEU A 9 36.98 -16.80 45.71
N ALA A 10 37.48 -15.84 44.93
CA ALA A 10 37.84 -16.07 43.52
C ALA A 10 38.99 -17.09 43.47
N PRO A 11 39.10 -17.88 42.39
CA PRO A 11 40.06 -17.46 41.38
C PRO A 11 39.68 -17.79 39.92
N VAL A 12 40.04 -16.85 39.02
CA VAL A 12 40.90 -17.09 37.83
C VAL A 12 40.29 -17.87 36.64
N LEU A 13 40.19 -17.22 35.46
CA LEU A 13 41.19 -17.30 34.37
C LEU A 13 40.55 -17.06 32.98
N SER A 14 41.23 -16.18 32.22
CA SER A 14 41.45 -16.18 30.76
C SER A 14 40.29 -15.99 29.77
N MET A 15 40.26 -14.76 29.24
CA MET A 15 40.31 -14.41 27.81
C MET A 15 40.55 -15.54 26.80
N ALA A 16 39.72 -15.57 25.76
CA ALA A 16 40.16 -15.85 24.39
C ALA A 16 39.33 -15.03 23.39
N LEU A 17 39.98 -14.03 22.79
CA LEU A 17 39.53 -13.33 21.59
C LEU A 17 39.85 -14.22 20.38
N LEU A 18 38.88 -14.43 19.50
CA LEU A 18 39.11 -15.01 18.17
C LEU A 18 38.51 -14.07 17.12
N ALA A 19 39.35 -13.14 16.65
CA ALA A 19 39.23 -12.56 15.32
C ALA A 19 39.93 -13.51 14.34
N GLY A 20 39.20 -14.04 13.37
CA GLY A 20 39.74 -14.86 12.29
C GLY A 20 39.22 -14.35 10.96
N CYS A 21 40.04 -13.55 10.27
CA CYS A 21 39.89 -13.19 8.88
C CYS A 21 40.81 -14.10 8.06
N GLY A 22 40.27 -14.80 7.05
CA GLY A 22 41.04 -15.69 6.18
C GLY A 22 40.38 -15.81 4.81
N SER A 23 41.11 -15.43 3.76
CA SER A 23 40.64 -15.30 2.38
C SER A 23 40.66 -16.60 1.56
N ASN A 24 39.93 -16.55 0.45
CA ASN A 24 40.05 -17.30 -0.80
C ASN A 24 39.46 -18.72 -0.89
N GLY A 25 38.30 -18.79 -1.55
CA GLY A 25 37.82 -19.96 -2.29
C GLY A 25 36.93 -19.50 -3.44
N LYS A 26 37.42 -19.63 -4.68
CA LYS A 26 36.59 -19.63 -5.89
C LYS A 26 35.90 -20.99 -5.95
N ASP A 27 34.56 -21.01 -6.03
CA ASP A 27 33.88 -21.96 -6.89
C ASP A 27 32.52 -21.40 -7.34
N SER A 28 32.11 -21.83 -8.53
CA SER A 28 31.05 -21.29 -9.35
C SER A 28 29.70 -21.92 -9.06
N ASP A 29 28.67 -21.10 -9.31
CA ASP A 29 27.35 -21.49 -9.84
C ASP A 29 26.32 -22.14 -8.91
N LYS A 30 25.37 -21.33 -8.42
CA LYS A 30 23.94 -21.54 -8.68
C LYS A 30 23.14 -20.26 -8.41
N LYS A 31 22.60 -19.66 -9.46
CA LYS A 31 21.59 -18.59 -9.40
C LYS A 31 20.28 -19.16 -8.85
N ASP A 32 20.03 -18.97 -7.55
CA ASP A 32 18.67 -18.91 -7.03
C ASP A 32 18.24 -17.44 -6.99
N ASN A 33 17.42 -17.08 -7.96
CA ASN A 33 16.85 -15.75 -8.11
C ASN A 33 15.71 -15.58 -7.08
N LYS A 34 16.08 -15.44 -5.80
CA LYS A 34 15.14 -15.04 -4.76
C LYS A 34 14.87 -13.55 -4.94
N LYS A 35 13.74 -13.24 -5.59
CA LYS A 35 13.13 -11.91 -5.61
C LYS A 35 13.14 -11.38 -4.18
N THR A 36 14.04 -10.45 -3.93
CA THR A 36 14.17 -9.80 -2.63
C THR A 36 13.12 -8.71 -2.67
N ASP A 37 11.94 -9.02 -2.14
CA ASP A 37 10.97 -8.00 -1.77
C ASP A 37 11.66 -7.14 -0.71
N ASN A 38 12.31 -6.07 -1.15
CA ASN A 38 12.89 -5.07 -0.27
C ASN A 38 11.74 -4.23 0.28
N LYS A 39 10.88 -4.88 1.07
CA LYS A 39 9.82 -4.23 1.82
C LYS A 39 10.52 -3.41 2.88
N THR A 40 10.64 -2.10 2.65
CA THR A 40 11.11 -1.14 3.65
C THR A 40 10.23 -1.29 4.89
N VAL A 41 10.73 -1.99 5.91
CA VAL A 41 10.04 -2.09 7.20
C VAL A 41 10.32 -0.78 7.93
N VAL A 42 9.42 0.19 7.76
CA VAL A 42 9.47 1.46 8.48
C VAL A 42 8.88 1.26 9.87
N GLY A 43 9.70 0.82 10.83
CA GLY A 43 9.28 0.76 12.25
C GLY A 43 8.14 -0.23 12.57
N SER A 44 7.59 -0.11 13.79
CA SER A 44 6.51 -0.94 14.30
C SER A 44 5.16 -0.23 14.20
N ILE A 45 4.12 -0.96 13.79
CA ILE A 45 2.73 -0.46 13.78
C ILE A 45 2.25 -0.29 15.23
N ALA A 46 1.88 0.94 15.59
CA ALA A 46 1.29 1.30 16.87
C ALA A 46 -0.24 1.50 16.79
N LYS A 47 -0.76 1.93 15.63
CA LYS A 47 -2.20 2.13 15.38
C LYS A 47 -2.59 1.62 14.00
N ILE A 48 -3.84 1.21 13.85
CA ILE A 48 -4.39 0.82 12.54
C ILE A 48 -5.62 1.68 12.24
N GLY A 49 -5.69 2.19 11.01
CA GLY A 49 -6.81 2.96 10.48
C GLY A 49 -7.41 2.32 9.23
N LEU A 50 -8.72 2.45 9.08
CA LEU A 50 -9.45 2.09 7.86
C LEU A 50 -10.21 3.32 7.36
N GLY A 51 -10.02 3.66 6.09
CA GLY A 51 -10.73 4.73 5.40
C GLY A 51 -11.44 4.20 4.15
N HIS A 52 -12.53 4.86 3.74
CA HIS A 52 -13.17 4.60 2.46
C HIS A 52 -13.86 5.83 1.88
N VAL A 53 -13.70 6.06 0.59
CA VAL A 53 -14.41 7.12 -0.14
C VAL A 53 -15.28 6.48 -1.21
N THR A 54 -16.59 6.72 -1.15
CA THR A 54 -17.56 6.23 -2.12
C THR A 54 -18.07 7.37 -2.99
N SER A 55 -18.17 7.13 -4.30
CA SER A 55 -18.70 8.07 -5.28
C SER A 55 -19.63 7.38 -6.26
N ILE A 56 -20.70 8.07 -6.65
CA ILE A 56 -21.57 7.67 -7.76
C ILE A 56 -21.39 8.55 -8.99
N GLY A 57 -20.39 9.43 -8.98
CA GLY A 57 -20.23 10.51 -9.97
C GLY A 57 -19.94 10.04 -11.41
N LYS A 58 -19.73 8.73 -11.62
CA LYS A 58 -19.59 8.12 -12.95
C LYS A 58 -20.88 7.46 -13.47
N SER A 59 -21.96 7.52 -12.70
CA SER A 59 -23.29 7.12 -13.19
C SER A 59 -23.69 8.02 -14.36
N LYS A 60 -24.50 7.47 -15.27
CA LYS A 60 -24.98 8.14 -16.47
C LYS A 60 -26.48 8.06 -16.55
N ASP A 61 -27.13 9.19 -16.78
CA ASP A 61 -28.55 9.27 -17.07
C ASP A 61 -28.85 8.74 -18.48
N LEU A 62 -30.12 8.40 -18.73
CA LEU A 62 -30.61 7.92 -20.03
C LEU A 62 -30.55 8.99 -21.14
N THR A 63 -30.09 10.20 -20.85
CA THR A 63 -30.01 11.31 -21.80
C THR A 63 -28.90 11.14 -22.84
N GLU A 64 -27.91 10.28 -22.59
CA GLU A 64 -26.76 10.02 -23.48
C GLU A 64 -26.85 8.68 -24.26
N GLY A 65 -28.03 8.04 -24.28
CA GLY A 65 -28.25 6.76 -24.96
C GLY A 65 -28.65 5.65 -24.01
N VAL A 66 -27.68 4.96 -23.41
CA VAL A 66 -27.91 3.93 -22.38
C VAL A 66 -27.55 4.45 -20.99
N ALA A 67 -28.44 4.24 -20.02
CA ALA A 67 -28.19 4.60 -18.64
C ALA A 67 -27.23 3.60 -17.98
N SER A 68 -26.47 4.07 -16.97
CA SER A 68 -25.67 3.19 -16.13
C SER A 68 -25.58 3.72 -14.70
N GLY A 69 -25.69 2.81 -13.73
CA GLY A 69 -25.36 3.10 -12.34
C GLY A 69 -23.95 2.63 -12.04
N GLN A 70 -23.12 3.49 -11.45
CA GLN A 70 -21.76 3.11 -11.06
C GLN A 70 -21.46 3.60 -9.65
N VAL A 71 -20.91 2.70 -8.83
CA VAL A 71 -20.37 2.99 -7.50
C VAL A 71 -18.88 2.71 -7.51
N ASP A 72 -18.10 3.76 -7.28
CA ASP A 72 -16.65 3.66 -7.08
C ASP A 72 -16.37 3.81 -5.58
N THR A 73 -15.78 2.79 -4.96
CA THR A 73 -15.35 2.84 -3.55
C THR A 73 -13.85 2.61 -3.47
N VAL A 74 -13.13 3.65 -3.04
CA VAL A 74 -11.71 3.57 -2.67
C VAL A 74 -11.62 3.17 -1.21
N ILE A 75 -10.74 2.23 -0.88
CA ILE A 75 -10.53 1.72 0.49
C ILE A 75 -9.05 1.80 0.80
N ALA A 76 -8.68 2.23 2.01
CA ALA A 76 -7.31 2.19 2.49
C ALA A 76 -7.23 1.56 3.89
N ALA A 77 -6.35 0.58 4.05
CA ALA A 77 -5.95 0.02 5.34
C ALA A 77 -4.53 0.47 5.65
N VAL A 78 -4.35 1.18 6.77
CA VAL A 78 -3.11 1.88 7.08
C VAL A 78 -2.65 1.54 8.49
N GLY A 79 -1.40 1.11 8.62
CA GLY A 79 -0.70 0.99 9.88
C GLY A 79 0.18 2.22 10.10
N PHE A 80 0.05 2.85 11.26
CA PHE A 80 0.81 4.02 11.67
C PHE A 80 1.74 3.70 12.83
N ASP A 81 2.88 4.39 12.92
CA ASP A 81 3.75 4.34 14.09
C ASP A 81 3.26 5.28 15.20
N LYS A 82 4.01 5.35 16.30
CA LYS A 82 3.71 6.22 17.45
C LYS A 82 3.73 7.71 17.11
N ASP A 83 4.39 8.09 16.02
CA ASP A 83 4.55 9.46 15.54
C ASP A 83 3.57 9.76 14.37
N ASN A 84 2.61 8.86 14.14
CA ASN A 84 1.62 8.89 13.05
C ASN A 84 2.20 8.87 11.63
N LYS A 85 3.41 8.32 11.45
CA LYS A 85 3.96 8.04 10.12
C LYS A 85 3.41 6.72 9.58
N VAL A 86 3.23 6.64 8.27
CA VAL A 86 2.77 5.43 7.59
C VAL A 86 3.86 4.35 7.66
N VAL A 87 3.54 3.23 8.33
CA VAL A 87 4.39 2.03 8.45
C VAL A 87 4.00 0.97 7.42
N LYS A 88 2.72 0.94 7.06
CA LYS A 88 2.18 0.09 6.00
C LYS A 88 0.91 0.72 5.49
N ILE A 89 0.68 0.64 4.19
CA ILE A 89 -0.59 1.00 3.58
C ILE A 89 -0.95 -0.06 2.54
N THR A 90 -2.25 -0.27 2.36
CA THR A 90 -2.82 -1.03 1.25
C THR A 90 -4.08 -0.32 0.81
N ILE A 91 -4.18 0.00 -0.47
CA ILE A 91 -5.25 0.72 -1.12
C ILE A 91 -5.85 -0.18 -2.20
N ASP A 92 -7.17 -0.24 -2.24
CA ASP A 92 -7.91 -0.89 -3.30
C ASP A 92 -9.05 0.00 -3.78
N THR A 93 -9.61 -0.31 -4.95
CA THR A 93 -10.80 0.33 -5.47
C THR A 93 -11.76 -0.72 -6.00
N ALA A 94 -12.98 -0.75 -5.48
CA ALA A 94 -14.09 -1.44 -6.12
C ALA A 94 -14.77 -0.46 -7.11
N GLN A 95 -15.00 -0.90 -8.34
CA GLN A 95 -15.74 -0.14 -9.35
C GLN A 95 -16.88 -1.01 -9.87
N THR A 96 -18.01 -0.96 -9.19
CA THR A 96 -19.18 -1.76 -9.54
C THR A 96 -20.07 -0.96 -10.46
N LYS A 97 -20.36 -1.50 -11.65
CA LYS A 97 -21.17 -0.86 -12.68
C LYS A 97 -22.32 -1.78 -13.08
N VAL A 98 -23.52 -1.21 -13.15
CA VAL A 98 -24.69 -1.82 -13.75
C VAL A 98 -25.12 -1.01 -14.96
N GLU A 99 -25.48 -1.70 -16.03
CA GLU A 99 -25.85 -1.14 -17.32
C GLU A 99 -27.30 -1.49 -17.64
N PHE A 100 -27.95 -0.56 -18.35
CA PHE A 100 -29.33 -0.71 -18.79
C PHE A 100 -29.40 -0.57 -20.30
N ASP A 101 -30.42 -1.15 -20.92
CA ASP A 101 -30.76 -0.83 -22.30
C ASP A 101 -31.60 0.46 -22.40
N GLN A 102 -32.02 0.82 -23.62
CA GLN A 102 -32.81 2.02 -23.89
C GLN A 102 -34.22 1.96 -23.27
N ASP A 103 -34.72 0.76 -22.94
CA ASP A 103 -36.01 0.55 -22.26
C ASP A 103 -35.84 0.50 -20.73
N MET A 104 -34.67 0.84 -20.19
CA MET A 104 -34.31 0.74 -18.77
C MET A 104 -34.34 -0.68 -18.22
N LYS A 105 -34.15 -1.71 -19.06
CA LYS A 105 -33.98 -3.09 -18.60
C LYS A 105 -32.52 -3.32 -18.24
N LEU A 106 -32.30 -3.99 -17.11
CA LEU A 106 -30.96 -4.37 -16.66
C LEU A 106 -30.31 -5.32 -17.67
N THR A 107 -29.10 -4.99 -18.12
CA THR A 107 -28.32 -5.81 -19.06
C THR A 107 -27.09 -6.45 -18.42
N SER A 108 -26.62 -5.94 -17.28
CA SER A 108 -25.53 -6.53 -16.53
C SER A 108 -25.91 -7.88 -15.90
N ASP A 109 -24.92 -8.76 -15.76
CA ASP A 109 -25.07 -10.03 -15.05
C ASP A 109 -25.21 -9.79 -13.54
N VAL A 110 -26.35 -10.20 -12.99
CA VAL A 110 -26.66 -10.10 -11.55
C VAL A 110 -25.84 -11.04 -10.68
N ASN A 111 -25.17 -12.03 -11.27
CA ASN A 111 -24.32 -12.99 -10.57
C ASN A 111 -22.82 -12.71 -10.73
N ALA A 112 -22.45 -11.57 -11.34
CA ALA A 112 -21.05 -11.21 -11.51
C ALA A 112 -20.33 -11.08 -10.15
N GLU A 113 -19.10 -11.58 -10.07
CA GLU A 113 -18.30 -11.55 -8.84
C GLU A 113 -17.94 -10.12 -8.38
N ASN A 114 -17.95 -9.13 -9.29
CA ASN A 114 -17.65 -7.71 -9.02
C ASN A 114 -16.35 -7.50 -8.22
N LYS A 115 -15.25 -8.04 -8.75
CA LYS A 115 -13.91 -7.96 -8.17
C LYS A 115 -13.41 -6.52 -8.02
N THR A 116 -12.59 -6.30 -7.01
CA THR A 116 -11.83 -5.05 -6.87
C THR A 116 -10.70 -4.97 -7.91
N LYS A 117 -10.09 -3.79 -8.05
CA LYS A 117 -9.00 -3.61 -9.02
C LYS A 117 -7.75 -4.42 -8.69
N VAL A 118 -7.42 -4.61 -7.40
CA VAL A 118 -6.32 -5.51 -7.03
C VAL A 118 -6.64 -6.95 -7.41
N GLU A 119 -7.86 -7.42 -7.12
CA GLU A 119 -8.31 -8.79 -7.47
C GLU A 119 -8.36 -9.03 -8.98
N LEU A 120 -8.68 -7.99 -9.76
CA LEU A 120 -8.64 -8.04 -11.23
C LEU A 120 -7.19 -8.13 -11.75
N GLY A 121 -6.23 -7.49 -11.09
CA GLY A 121 -4.83 -7.46 -11.51
C GLY A 121 -4.68 -6.99 -12.96
N ASP A 122 -3.97 -7.76 -13.79
CA ASP A 122 -3.85 -7.50 -15.24
C ASP A 122 -5.20 -7.50 -15.98
N GLY A 123 -6.21 -8.18 -15.44
CA GLY A 123 -7.56 -8.22 -15.99
C GLY A 123 -8.28 -6.87 -15.96
N TYR A 124 -7.83 -5.91 -15.15
CA TYR A 124 -8.37 -4.54 -15.17
C TYR A 124 -8.04 -3.80 -16.47
N GLY A 125 -6.86 -4.07 -17.05
CA GLY A 125 -6.49 -3.62 -18.39
C GLY A 125 -6.09 -2.15 -18.53
N MET A 126 -5.63 -1.51 -17.46
CA MET A 126 -5.18 -0.11 -17.49
C MET A 126 -3.90 0.11 -18.29
N LYS A 127 -3.06 -0.92 -18.51
CA LYS A 127 -1.81 -0.80 -19.28
C LYS A 127 -1.99 -0.11 -20.63
N LYS A 128 -3.13 -0.32 -21.28
CA LYS A 128 -3.46 0.27 -22.59
C LYS A 128 -3.72 1.77 -22.54
N ALA A 129 -4.21 2.27 -21.42
CA ALA A 129 -4.55 3.68 -21.21
C ALA A 129 -3.47 4.44 -20.40
N SER A 130 -2.60 3.71 -19.70
CA SER A 130 -1.49 4.28 -18.93
C SER A 130 -0.38 4.78 -19.86
N SER A 131 -0.06 6.07 -19.80
CA SER A 131 1.06 6.66 -20.55
C SER A 131 2.44 6.14 -20.13
N ILE A 132 2.52 5.50 -18.96
CA ILE A 132 3.74 4.88 -18.42
C ILE A 132 3.75 3.35 -18.58
N GLY A 133 2.75 2.78 -19.27
CA GLY A 133 2.68 1.34 -19.57
C GLY A 133 2.50 0.43 -18.35
N LYS A 134 2.06 0.97 -17.21
CA LYS A 134 1.82 0.22 -15.97
C LYS A 134 0.35 -0.09 -15.76
N GLU A 135 0.06 -1.25 -15.18
CA GLU A 135 -1.28 -1.56 -14.68
C GLU A 135 -1.65 -0.71 -13.47
N TRP A 136 -2.95 -0.66 -13.16
CA TRP A 136 -3.45 0.10 -12.01
C TRP A 136 -2.82 -0.36 -10.70
N PHE A 137 -2.72 -1.68 -10.48
CA PHE A 137 -2.16 -2.23 -9.23
C PHE A 137 -0.65 -1.93 -9.09
N GLU A 138 0.08 -1.76 -10.19
CA GLU A 138 1.50 -1.36 -10.16
C GLU A 138 1.65 0.11 -9.79
N GLN A 139 0.71 0.95 -10.27
CA GLN A 139 0.68 2.38 -9.96
C GLN A 139 0.27 2.62 -8.50
N ILE A 140 -0.73 1.90 -7.99
CA ILE A 140 -1.15 2.08 -6.60
C ILE A 140 -0.07 1.61 -5.63
N ALA A 141 0.64 0.51 -5.93
CA ALA A 141 1.78 0.07 -5.13
C ALA A 141 2.90 1.12 -5.09
N ALA A 142 3.17 1.80 -6.21
CA ALA A 142 4.14 2.89 -6.23
C ALA A 142 3.70 4.09 -5.37
N LEU A 143 2.40 4.43 -5.39
CA LEU A 143 1.84 5.46 -4.52
C LEU A 143 1.93 5.07 -3.04
N GLU A 144 1.60 3.83 -2.70
CA GLU A 144 1.72 3.27 -1.36
C GLU A 144 3.16 3.36 -0.84
N ASP A 145 4.13 2.92 -1.64
CA ASP A 145 5.55 2.99 -1.31
C ASP A 145 6.01 4.44 -1.12
N TRP A 146 5.55 5.37 -1.98
CA TRP A 146 5.84 6.78 -1.83
C TRP A 146 5.29 7.38 -0.53
N MET A 147 4.17 6.87 0.00
CA MET A 147 3.59 7.32 1.29
C MET A 147 4.35 6.83 2.51
N MET A 148 5.15 5.76 2.40
CA MET A 148 5.82 5.13 3.53
C MET A 148 6.76 6.11 4.28
N GLY A 149 6.70 6.08 5.61
CA GLY A 149 7.50 6.90 6.52
C GLY A 149 7.10 8.36 6.63
N LYS A 150 6.07 8.80 5.90
CA LYS A 150 5.52 10.15 5.95
C LYS A 150 4.29 10.21 6.83
N THR A 151 4.01 11.37 7.42
CA THR A 151 2.70 11.66 8.03
C THR A 151 1.69 12.06 6.96
N VAL A 152 0.39 12.06 7.29
CA VAL A 152 -0.67 12.50 6.37
C VAL A 152 -0.47 13.97 5.98
N GLU A 153 -0.01 14.81 6.91
CA GLU A 153 0.26 16.23 6.66
C GLU A 153 1.43 16.40 5.68
N GLU A 154 2.53 15.66 5.86
CA GLU A 154 3.67 15.66 4.94
C GLU A 154 3.25 15.23 3.53
N ILE A 155 2.42 14.18 3.43
CA ILE A 155 1.88 13.68 2.16
C ILE A 155 1.01 14.73 1.47
N LYS A 156 0.08 15.36 2.19
CA LYS A 156 -0.85 16.36 1.64
C LYS A 156 -0.18 17.70 1.29
N ALA A 157 0.99 17.97 1.86
CA ALA A 157 1.75 19.19 1.57
C ALA A 157 2.50 19.12 0.23
N VAL A 158 2.68 17.93 -0.34
CA VAL A 158 3.31 17.77 -1.66
C VAL A 158 2.30 18.08 -2.76
N ASN A 159 2.71 18.89 -3.73
CA ASN A 159 1.99 18.97 -4.99
C ASN A 159 2.25 17.70 -5.80
N THR A 160 1.32 16.75 -5.73
CA THR A 160 1.46 15.42 -6.34
C THR A 160 1.57 15.47 -7.86
N GLU A 161 1.03 16.51 -8.49
CA GLU A 161 1.15 16.72 -9.93
C GLU A 161 2.56 17.19 -10.32
N GLU A 162 3.35 17.76 -9.40
CA GLU A 162 4.71 18.24 -9.67
C GLU A 162 5.80 17.34 -9.07
N ASP A 163 5.43 16.34 -8.28
CA ASP A 163 6.36 15.35 -7.75
C ASP A 163 6.87 14.43 -8.87
N ALA A 164 8.18 14.46 -9.09
CA ALA A 164 8.82 13.75 -10.20
C ALA A 164 8.68 12.22 -10.07
N ASP A 165 8.74 11.69 -8.85
CA ASP A 165 8.63 10.26 -8.59
C ASP A 165 7.20 9.78 -8.86
N LEU A 166 6.19 10.56 -8.43
CA LEU A 166 4.79 10.29 -8.73
C LEU A 166 4.50 10.42 -10.22
N LYS A 167 4.94 11.49 -10.90
CA LYS A 167 4.79 11.66 -12.36
C LYS A 167 5.37 10.48 -13.16
N ALA A 168 6.48 9.92 -12.70
CA ALA A 168 7.13 8.78 -13.36
C ALA A 168 6.45 7.43 -13.08
N SER A 169 5.61 7.34 -12.04
CA SER A 169 5.13 6.07 -11.52
C SER A 169 3.61 5.93 -11.42
N VAL A 170 2.87 7.03 -11.45
CA VAL A 170 1.42 7.12 -11.26
C VAL A 170 0.80 8.05 -12.30
N THR A 171 -0.23 7.56 -12.98
CA THR A 171 -1.02 8.33 -13.98
C THR A 171 -2.48 8.47 -13.58
N VAL A 172 -2.92 7.75 -12.55
CA VAL A 172 -4.25 7.94 -11.95
C VAL A 172 -4.27 9.19 -11.08
N GLY A 173 -5.40 9.91 -11.06
CA GLY A 173 -5.61 10.98 -10.10
C GLY A 173 -5.56 10.46 -8.66
N VAL A 174 -4.88 11.20 -7.78
CA VAL A 174 -4.58 10.72 -6.42
C VAL A 174 -5.50 11.25 -5.33
N ASP A 175 -6.32 12.26 -5.63
CA ASP A 175 -7.16 12.97 -4.65
C ASP A 175 -8.01 12.06 -3.77
N SER A 176 -8.68 11.06 -4.36
CA SER A 176 -9.51 10.12 -3.60
C SER A 176 -8.66 9.27 -2.67
N TYR A 177 -7.46 8.83 -3.10
CA TYR A 177 -6.54 8.06 -2.26
C TYR A 177 -6.03 8.89 -1.07
N LEU A 178 -5.72 10.17 -1.29
CA LEU A 178 -5.31 11.09 -0.22
C LEU A 178 -6.44 11.32 0.81
N LYS A 179 -7.67 11.52 0.34
CA LYS A 179 -8.85 11.64 1.21
C LYS A 179 -9.10 10.37 2.01
N THR A 180 -8.97 9.21 1.39
CA THR A 180 -9.13 7.91 2.06
C THR A 180 -8.04 7.67 3.11
N LEU A 181 -6.79 8.04 2.83
CA LEU A 181 -5.69 8.00 3.80
C LEU A 181 -5.97 8.92 5.01
N GLU A 182 -6.44 10.14 4.76
CA GLU A 182 -6.80 11.08 5.83
C GLU A 182 -7.91 10.53 6.72
N GLU A 183 -8.96 9.96 6.13
CA GLU A 183 -10.02 9.31 6.89
C GLU A 183 -9.50 8.13 7.72
N ALA A 184 -8.62 7.30 7.13
CA ALA A 184 -7.99 6.19 7.85
C ALA A 184 -7.19 6.69 9.06
N SER A 185 -6.40 7.75 8.89
CA SER A 185 -5.64 8.37 9.99
C SER A 185 -6.54 8.91 11.10
N ASN A 186 -7.62 9.61 10.73
CA ASN A 186 -8.59 10.14 11.70
C ASN A 186 -9.32 9.05 12.50
N LYS A 187 -9.45 7.85 11.93
CA LYS A 187 -10.08 6.68 12.56
C LYS A 187 -9.10 5.73 13.22
N ALA A 188 -7.80 6.00 13.16
CA ALA A 188 -6.76 5.10 13.64
C ALA A 188 -6.83 4.90 15.16
N LYS A 189 -6.71 3.65 15.60
CA LYS A 189 -6.73 3.26 17.02
C LYS A 189 -5.60 2.29 17.33
#